data_AF-A0A368EFC0-F1
#
_entry.id   AF-A0A368EFC0-F1
#
_cell.length_a   1.000
_cell.length_b   1.000
_cell.length_c   1.000
_cell.angle_alpha   90.00
_cell.angle_beta   90.00
_cell.angle_gamma   90.00
#
_symmetry.space_group_name_H-M   'P 1'
#
loop_
_entity.id
_entity.type
_entity.pdbx_description
1 polymer ?
#
loop_
_entity_poly.entity_id
_entity_poly.type
_entity_poly.pdbx_seq_one_letter_code
_entity_poly.pdbx_strand_id
1 'polypeptide(L)'
;MNISYENLDAGLSKTLLNISFKLEKLLVFVGKIGAWLSLPLIAIIIFDIISRRFFVLGSTKLQEMEWHLHAALFLLALGYAYVKNSHVRIEVIREGFSTKLKSILEVIGVLFFILPYTALIVYFGFDFVSRSFALNEVSSALTGLSHRWIIKAFVPMGMAFLWLAGISVLLRNLAYLIGLNKNNELIIETSKSMCPELSSAADELVKEANTEESK
;
A
#
# COMPACT_ATOMS: atom_id res chain seq x y z
N MET A 1 14.40 4.72 12.41
CA MET A 1 13.54 5.86 12.79
C MET A 1 13.23 5.67 14.26
N ASN A 2 13.93 6.39 15.13
CA ASN A 2 13.86 6.24 16.58
C ASN A 2 12.49 6.72 17.10
N ILE A 3 12.01 6.09 18.17
CA ILE A 3 10.61 6.00 18.57
C ILE A 3 10.12 7.34 19.16
N SER A 4 9.74 8.29 18.29
CA SER A 4 9.30 9.65 18.70
C SER A 4 8.03 9.65 19.57
N TYR A 5 7.16 8.63 19.45
CA TYR A 5 5.93 8.53 20.22
C TYR A 5 6.09 7.94 21.64
N GLU A 6 7.27 7.44 22.02
CA GLU A 6 7.51 6.91 23.38
C GLU A 6 7.43 8.01 24.44
N ASN A 7 7.85 9.23 24.06
CA ASN A 7 7.87 10.43 24.90
C ASN A 7 6.49 11.11 25.03
N LEU A 8 5.45 10.59 24.35
CA LEU A 8 4.09 11.10 24.51
C LEU A 8 3.49 10.70 25.85
N ASP A 9 2.74 11.61 26.45
CA ASP A 9 1.90 11.33 27.61
C ASP A 9 0.94 10.15 27.32
N ALA A 10 0.66 9.34 28.33
CA ALA A 10 -0.27 8.22 28.21
C ALA A 10 -1.68 8.75 27.90
N GLY A 11 -2.06 8.70 26.63
CA GLY A 11 -3.33 9.22 26.14
C GLY A 11 -3.74 8.59 24.81
N LEU A 12 -4.97 8.89 24.39
CA LEU A 12 -5.57 8.38 23.16
C LEU A 12 -4.63 8.52 21.94
N SER A 13 -3.99 9.68 21.78
CA SER A 13 -3.08 9.96 20.66
C SER A 13 -1.87 9.01 20.60
N LYS A 14 -1.29 8.65 21.75
CA LYS A 14 -0.19 7.68 21.83
C LYS A 14 -0.63 6.30 21.36
N THR A 15 -1.81 5.86 21.78
CA THR A 15 -2.38 4.56 21.38
C THR A 15 -2.66 4.52 19.88
N LEU A 16 -3.26 5.57 19.32
CA LEU A 16 -3.53 5.68 17.88
C LEU A 16 -2.25 5.58 17.05
N LEU A 17 -1.21 6.34 17.42
CA LEU A 17 0.07 6.35 16.72
C LEU A 17 0.82 5.01 16.83
N ASN A 18 0.79 4.37 18.00
CA ASN A 18 1.41 3.06 18.18
C ASN A 18 0.75 1.97 17.32
N ILE A 19 -0.59 1.96 17.27
CA ILE A 19 -1.34 1.02 16.39
C ILE A 19 -1.00 1.31 14.93
N SER A 20 -1.03 2.58 14.52
CA SER A 20 -0.67 3.01 13.16
C SER A 20 0.73 2.52 12.77
N PHE A 21 1.73 2.70 13.65
CA PHE A 21 3.11 2.27 13.43
C PHE A 21 3.25 0.75 13.29
N LYS A 22 2.56 -0.02 14.14
CA LYS A 22 2.58 -1.49 14.05
C LYS A 22 1.99 -1.99 12.74
N LEU A 23 0.86 -1.41 12.32
CA LEU A 23 0.24 -1.72 11.03
C LEU A 23 1.16 -1.38 9.86
N GLU A 24 1.79 -0.20 9.89
CA GLU A 24 2.76 0.18 8.85
C GLU A 24 3.92 -0.81 8.78
N LYS A 25 4.50 -1.18 9.92
CA LYS A 25 5.63 -2.13 9.96
C LYS A 25 5.25 -3.48 9.37
N LEU A 26 4.04 -3.97 9.66
CA LEU A 26 3.51 -5.20 9.08
C LEU A 26 3.39 -5.07 7.56
N LEU A 27 2.80 -3.98 7.06
CA LEU A 27 2.58 -3.76 5.63
C LEU A 27 3.90 -3.58 4.88
N VAL A 28 4.88 -2.89 5.48
CA VAL A 28 6.23 -2.77 4.94
C VAL A 28 6.93 -4.13 4.86
N PHE A 29 6.76 -4.97 5.88
CA PHE A 29 7.30 -6.32 5.86
C PHE A 29 6.68 -7.18 4.75
N VAL A 30 5.34 -7.18 4.65
CA VAL A 30 4.61 -7.90 3.60
C VAL A 30 5.01 -7.40 2.20
N GLY A 31 5.07 -6.09 1.99
CA GLY A 31 5.49 -5.51 0.71
C GLY A 31 6.92 -5.87 0.33
N LYS A 32 7.84 -5.90 1.32
CA LYS A 32 9.23 -6.34 1.10
C LYS A 32 9.31 -7.82 0.72
N ILE A 33 8.52 -8.68 1.37
CA ILE A 33 8.43 -10.10 0.99
C ILE A 33 7.85 -10.22 -0.42
N GLY A 34 6.78 -9.48 -0.72
CA GLY A 34 6.17 -9.49 -2.05
C GLY A 34 7.12 -9.00 -3.15
N ALA A 35 8.00 -8.04 -2.85
CA ALA A 35 9.00 -7.56 -3.79
C ALA A 35 9.98 -8.66 -4.25
N TRP A 36 10.22 -9.70 -3.44
CA TRP A 36 11.05 -10.84 -3.86
C TRP A 36 10.44 -11.62 -5.02
N LEU A 37 9.12 -11.52 -5.28
CA LEU A 37 8.47 -12.11 -6.46
C LEU A 37 8.93 -11.47 -7.77
N SER A 38 9.59 -10.31 -7.72
CA SER A 38 10.16 -9.67 -8.92
C SER A 38 11.25 -10.52 -9.56
N LEU A 39 12.08 -11.20 -8.75
CA LEU A 39 13.17 -12.04 -9.24
C LEU A 39 12.68 -13.22 -10.08
N PRO A 40 11.77 -14.10 -9.58
CA PRO A 40 11.24 -15.18 -10.41
C PRO A 40 10.42 -14.65 -11.59
N LEU A 41 9.71 -13.54 -11.44
CA LEU A 41 8.99 -12.90 -12.55
C LEU A 41 9.95 -12.52 -13.69
N ILE A 42 11.03 -11.78 -13.39
CA ILE A 42 12.03 -11.37 -14.37
C ILE A 42 12.70 -12.60 -15.01
N ALA A 43 13.04 -13.62 -14.21
CA ALA A 43 13.64 -14.85 -14.72
C ALA A 43 12.72 -15.57 -15.71
N ILE A 44 11.42 -15.66 -15.41
CA ILE A 44 10.43 -16.29 -16.29
C ILE A 44 10.25 -15.48 -17.58
N ILE A 45 10.15 -14.15 -17.48
CA ILE A 45 10.03 -13.28 -18.67
C ILE A 45 11.24 -13.45 -19.59
N ILE A 46 12.46 -13.43 -19.04
CA ILE A 46 13.68 -13.63 -19.83
C ILE A 46 13.66 -15.00 -20.50
N PHE A 47 13.28 -16.05 -19.77
CA PHE A 47 13.20 -17.40 -20.31
C PHE A 47 12.13 -17.54 -21.41
N ASP A 48 10.95 -16.94 -21.24
CA ASP A 48 9.86 -16.94 -22.22
C ASP A 48 10.22 -16.14 -23.49
N ILE A 49 10.95 -15.01 -23.34
CA ILE A 49 11.47 -14.26 -24.49
C ILE A 49 12.53 -15.06 -25.25
N ILE A 50 13.50 -15.67 -24.56
CA ILE A 50 14.57 -16.46 -25.19
C ILE A 50 13.98 -17.69 -25.91
N SER A 51 13.11 -18.44 -25.25
CA SER A 51 12.48 -19.64 -25.82
C SER A 51 11.68 -19.31 -27.09
N ARG A 52 10.87 -18.26 -27.09
CA ARG A 52 10.12 -17.83 -28.29
C ARG A 52 11.03 -17.32 -29.39
N ARG A 53 12.07 -16.54 -29.05
CA ARG A 53 12.92 -15.89 -30.05
C ARG A 53 13.89 -16.86 -30.73
N PHE A 54 14.48 -17.78 -29.97
CA PHE A 54 15.55 -18.66 -30.47
C PHE A 54 15.09 -20.09 -30.73
N PHE A 55 14.02 -20.56 -30.06
CA PHE A 55 13.56 -21.94 -30.15
C PHE A 55 12.15 -22.06 -30.76
N VAL A 56 11.45 -20.96 -31.02
CA VAL A 56 10.07 -20.91 -31.57
C VAL A 56 9.08 -21.76 -30.74
N LEU A 57 9.40 -21.98 -29.46
CA LEU A 57 8.54 -22.67 -28.51
C LEU A 57 7.80 -21.63 -27.67
N GLY A 58 6.48 -21.51 -27.87
CA GLY A 58 5.61 -20.74 -26.99
C GLY A 58 5.00 -21.61 -25.91
N SER A 59 4.98 -21.15 -24.65
CA SER A 59 4.32 -21.85 -23.55
C SER A 59 3.28 -20.97 -22.89
N THR A 60 2.01 -21.38 -23.01
CA THR A 60 0.90 -20.69 -22.34
C THR A 60 1.05 -20.74 -20.82
N LYS A 61 1.66 -21.79 -20.25
CA LYS A 61 1.91 -21.86 -18.80
C LYS A 61 2.91 -20.81 -18.32
N LEU A 62 3.95 -20.55 -19.11
CA LEU A 62 4.94 -19.52 -18.77
C LEU A 62 4.29 -18.14 -18.80
N GLN A 63 3.59 -17.82 -19.89
CA GLN A 63 2.87 -16.56 -20.04
C GLN A 63 1.82 -16.37 -18.94
N GLU A 64 1.13 -17.44 -18.55
CA GLU A 64 0.21 -17.37 -17.42
C GLU A 64 0.93 -17.12 -16.10
N MET A 65 2.06 -17.80 -15.86
CA MET A 65 2.85 -17.59 -14.65
C MET A 65 3.37 -16.15 -14.56
N GLU A 66 3.72 -15.51 -15.68
CA GLU A 66 4.15 -14.10 -15.71
C GLU A 66 3.06 -13.17 -15.16
N TRP A 67 1.84 -13.23 -15.69
CA TRP A 67 0.78 -12.34 -15.21
C TRP A 67 0.29 -12.73 -13.81
N HIS A 68 0.38 -14.01 -13.40
CA HIS A 68 0.09 -14.43 -12.03
C HIS A 68 1.10 -13.83 -11.04
N LEU A 69 2.40 -13.96 -11.32
CA LEU A 69 3.46 -13.40 -10.47
C LEU A 69 3.42 -11.88 -10.45
N HIS A 70 3.15 -11.25 -11.59
CA HIS A 70 2.99 -9.80 -11.67
C HIS A 70 1.81 -9.32 -10.82
N ALA A 71 0.64 -9.95 -10.94
CA ALA A 71 -0.53 -9.61 -10.14
C ALA A 71 -0.30 -9.88 -8.64
N ALA A 72 0.32 -11.00 -8.28
CA ALA A 72 0.68 -11.29 -6.89
C ALA A 72 1.63 -10.24 -6.31
N LEU A 73 2.68 -9.86 -7.05
CA LEU A 73 3.62 -8.81 -6.66
C LEU A 73 2.89 -7.48 -6.44
N PHE A 74 2.04 -7.07 -7.37
CA PHE A 74 1.29 -5.83 -7.27
C PHE A 74 0.35 -5.83 -6.06
N LEU A 75 -0.43 -6.90 -5.88
CA LEU A 75 -1.41 -7.03 -4.80
C LEU A 75 -0.75 -7.06 -3.41
N LEU A 76 0.41 -7.69 -3.27
CA LEU A 76 1.20 -7.65 -2.03
C LEU A 76 1.82 -6.27 -1.76
N ALA A 77 2.15 -5.52 -2.82
CA ALA A 77 2.74 -4.18 -2.70
C ALA A 77 1.71 -3.07 -2.46
N LEU A 78 0.41 -3.29 -2.70
CA LEU A 78 -0.64 -2.27 -2.57
C LEU A 78 -0.64 -1.56 -1.20
N GLY A 79 -0.69 -2.34 -0.11
CA GLY A 79 -0.70 -1.78 1.24
C GLY A 79 0.56 -1.00 1.57
N TYR A 80 1.72 -1.49 1.12
CA TYR A 80 3.00 -0.81 1.25
C TYR A 80 3.02 0.53 0.50
N ALA A 81 2.61 0.53 -0.76
CA ALA A 81 2.58 1.73 -1.60
C ALA A 81 1.66 2.81 -1.00
N TYR A 82 0.54 2.39 -0.39
CA TYR A 82 -0.40 3.33 0.23
C TYR A 82 0.19 3.97 1.50
N VAL A 83 0.74 3.20 2.44
CA VAL A 83 1.33 3.76 3.67
C VAL A 83 2.59 4.58 3.44
N LYS A 84 3.30 4.35 2.32
CA LYS A 84 4.48 5.13 1.91
C LYS A 84 4.16 6.29 0.98
N ASN A 85 2.88 6.59 0.77
CA ASN A 85 2.44 7.65 -0.13
C ASN A 85 3.05 7.53 -1.55
N SER A 86 3.37 6.32 -1.98
CA SER A 86 3.99 6.02 -3.29
C SER A 86 2.96 5.68 -4.35
N HIS A 87 1.67 5.80 -4.02
CA HIS A 87 0.59 5.66 -4.99
C HIS A 87 0.48 6.93 -5.84
N VAL A 88 0.02 6.79 -7.08
CA VAL A 88 -0.22 7.95 -7.96
C VAL A 88 -1.32 8.81 -7.34
N ARG A 89 -0.96 10.03 -6.95
CA ARG A 89 -1.86 11.02 -6.38
C ARG A 89 -1.79 12.29 -7.23
N ILE A 90 -2.91 12.99 -7.32
CA ILE A 90 -2.97 14.27 -8.04
C ILE A 90 -2.50 15.36 -7.07
N GLU A 91 -1.18 15.52 -6.93
CA GLU A 91 -0.57 16.47 -6.00
C GLU A 91 -0.73 17.93 -6.47
N VAL A 92 -0.87 18.18 -7.77
CA VAL A 92 -1.06 19.53 -8.35
C VAL A 92 -2.25 20.27 -7.73
N ILE A 93 -3.33 19.54 -7.41
CA ILE A 93 -4.52 20.14 -6.78
C ILE A 93 -4.28 20.39 -5.28
N ARG A 94 -3.40 19.61 -4.64
CA ARG A 94 -3.12 19.66 -3.20
C ARG A 94 -2.09 20.74 -2.83
N GLU A 95 -1.36 21.30 -3.79
CA GLU A 95 -0.32 22.33 -3.53
C GLU A 95 -0.88 23.56 -2.81
N GLY A 96 -2.09 24.01 -3.16
CA GLY A 96 -2.73 25.16 -2.52
C GLY A 96 -3.42 24.87 -1.18
N PHE A 97 -3.42 23.63 -0.70
CA PHE A 97 -4.16 23.24 0.51
C PHE A 97 -3.27 23.30 1.76
N SER A 98 -3.85 23.81 2.86
CA SER A 98 -3.20 23.76 4.18
C SER A 98 -3.04 22.32 4.67
N THR A 99 -2.04 22.06 5.51
CA THR A 99 -1.78 20.73 6.09
C THR A 99 -3.00 20.17 6.84
N LYS A 100 -3.77 21.05 7.49
CA LYS A 100 -5.04 20.69 8.14
C LYS A 100 -6.08 20.19 7.13
N LEU A 101 -6.26 20.90 6.01
CA LEU A 101 -7.22 20.51 4.98
C LEU A 101 -6.79 19.18 4.32
N LYS A 102 -5.49 19.00 4.04
CA LYS A 102 -4.94 17.74 3.53
C LYS A 102 -5.28 16.56 4.44
N SER A 103 -5.08 16.72 5.75
CA SER A 103 -5.39 15.67 6.72
C SER A 103 -6.89 15.37 6.81
N ILE A 104 -7.76 16.39 6.78
CA ILE A 104 -9.22 16.20 6.77
C ILE A 104 -9.67 15.45 5.50
N LEU A 105 -9.17 15.85 4.33
CA LEU A 105 -9.50 15.19 3.07
C LEU A 105 -9.01 13.74 3.05
N GLU A 106 -7.83 13.46 3.61
CA GLU A 106 -7.34 12.09 3.73
C GLU A 106 -8.23 11.24 4.64
N VAL A 107 -8.65 11.78 5.80
CA VAL A 107 -9.59 11.10 6.73
C VAL A 107 -10.92 10.77 6.04
N ILE A 108 -11.52 11.74 5.35
CA ILE A 108 -12.77 11.55 4.61
C ILE A 108 -12.58 10.54 3.48
N GLY A 109 -11.50 10.69 2.71
CA GLY A 109 -11.13 9.79 1.62
C GLY A 109 -11.02 8.34 2.08
N VAL A 110 -10.30 8.11 3.17
CA VAL A 110 -10.13 6.78 3.73
C VAL A 110 -11.45 6.22 4.25
N LEU A 111 -12.19 7.02 5.04
CA LEU A 111 -13.39 6.56 5.73
C LEU A 111 -14.54 6.21 4.78
N PHE A 112 -14.77 7.05 3.76
CA PHE A 112 -15.92 6.91 2.87
C PHE A 112 -15.62 6.22 1.55
N PHE A 113 -14.34 6.13 1.15
CA PHE A 113 -13.98 5.49 -0.13
C PHE A 113 -13.11 4.26 0.10
N ILE A 114 -11.92 4.40 0.68
CA ILE A 114 -10.97 3.27 0.78
C ILE A 114 -11.52 2.13 1.64
N LEU A 115 -11.94 2.40 2.88
CA LEU A 115 -12.41 1.36 3.79
C LEU A 115 -13.66 0.62 3.29
N PRO A 116 -14.74 1.27 2.84
CA PRO A 116 -15.92 0.55 2.36
C PRO A 116 -15.64 -0.21 1.06
N TYR A 117 -14.90 0.39 0.12
CA TYR A 117 -14.57 -0.25 -1.14
C TYR A 117 -13.72 -1.52 -0.94
N THR A 118 -12.65 -1.41 -0.15
CA THR A 118 -11.77 -2.56 0.12
C THR A 118 -12.47 -3.63 0.96
N ALA A 119 -13.31 -3.25 1.93
CA ALA A 119 -14.12 -4.20 2.69
C ALA A 119 -15.10 -4.99 1.79
N LEU A 120 -15.73 -4.31 0.84
CA LEU A 120 -16.64 -4.94 -0.12
C LEU A 120 -15.92 -5.97 -0.99
N ILE A 121 -14.73 -5.63 -1.50
CA ILE A 121 -13.93 -6.56 -2.30
C ILE A 121 -13.41 -7.73 -1.48
N VAL A 122 -13.01 -7.51 -0.22
CA VAL A 122 -12.60 -8.61 0.66
C VAL A 122 -13.78 -9.56 0.90
N TYR A 123 -14.96 -9.02 1.19
CA TYR A 123 -16.17 -9.80 1.45
C TYR A 123 -16.58 -10.67 0.26
N PHE A 124 -16.81 -10.07 -0.92
CA PHE A 124 -17.17 -10.82 -2.12
C PHE A 124 -16.00 -11.61 -2.69
N GLY A 125 -14.77 -11.16 -2.45
CA GLY A 125 -13.54 -11.83 -2.87
C GLY A 125 -13.38 -13.19 -2.20
N PHE A 126 -13.78 -13.32 -0.93
CA PHE A 126 -13.76 -14.62 -0.25
C PHE A 126 -14.68 -15.64 -0.95
N ASP A 127 -15.90 -15.23 -1.26
CA ASP A 127 -16.88 -16.03 -1.98
C ASP A 127 -16.41 -16.36 -3.41
N PHE A 128 -15.82 -15.39 -4.13
CA PHE A 128 -15.18 -15.57 -5.43
C PHE A 128 -14.06 -16.63 -5.41
N VAL A 129 -13.21 -16.62 -4.39
CA VAL A 129 -12.12 -17.59 -4.23
C VAL A 129 -12.66 -18.96 -3.83
N SER A 130 -13.61 -19.02 -2.91
CA SER A 130 -14.19 -20.27 -2.42
C SER A 130 -14.85 -21.08 -3.54
N ARG A 131 -15.59 -20.41 -4.44
CA ARG A 131 -16.16 -21.05 -5.64
C ARG A 131 -15.07 -21.59 -6.57
N SER A 132 -14.04 -20.80 -6.81
CA SER A 132 -12.92 -21.21 -7.67
C SER A 132 -12.19 -22.44 -7.11
N PHE A 133 -12.02 -22.48 -5.79
CA PHE A 133 -11.42 -23.61 -5.10
C PHE A 133 -12.30 -24.86 -5.17
N ALA A 134 -13.60 -24.73 -4.88
CA ALA A 134 -14.55 -25.84 -4.91
C ALA A 134 -14.68 -26.47 -6.32
N LEU A 135 -14.57 -25.64 -7.36
CA LEU A 135 -14.60 -26.10 -8.75
C LEU A 135 -13.24 -26.60 -9.27
N ASN A 136 -12.17 -26.57 -8.45
CA ASN A 136 -10.79 -26.81 -8.88
C ASN A 136 -10.47 -26.09 -10.19
N GLU A 137 -10.79 -24.79 -10.24
CA GLU A 137 -10.77 -24.03 -11.48
C GLU A 137 -9.39 -24.07 -12.15
N VAL A 138 -9.40 -24.40 -13.44
CA VAL A 138 -8.23 -24.43 -14.29
C VAL A 138 -8.29 -23.29 -15.31
N SER A 139 -7.15 -22.99 -15.95
CA SER A 139 -7.15 -22.04 -17.04
C SER A 139 -8.12 -22.45 -18.16
N SER A 140 -8.69 -21.45 -18.82
CA SER A 140 -9.49 -21.61 -20.03
C SER A 140 -8.64 -22.06 -21.23
N ALA A 141 -7.32 -21.86 -21.16
CA ALA A 141 -6.41 -22.37 -22.17
C ALA A 141 -6.16 -23.87 -21.98
N LEU A 142 -6.17 -24.63 -23.08
CA LEU A 142 -6.03 -26.10 -23.08
C LEU A 142 -4.73 -26.57 -22.40
N THR A 143 -3.68 -25.75 -22.44
CA THR A 143 -2.37 -26.01 -21.84
C THR A 143 -2.04 -25.04 -20.71
N GLY A 144 -3.01 -24.31 -20.15
CA GLY A 144 -2.76 -23.29 -19.13
C GLY A 144 -2.47 -23.86 -17.73
N LEU A 145 -2.33 -22.96 -16.75
CA LEU A 145 -2.07 -23.30 -15.36
C LEU A 145 -3.31 -23.93 -14.71
N SER A 146 -3.06 -24.94 -13.90
CA SER A 146 -4.03 -25.49 -12.95
C SER A 146 -4.13 -24.60 -11.70
N HIS A 147 -5.22 -24.75 -10.92
CA HIS A 147 -5.38 -24.09 -9.61
C HIS A 147 -5.48 -22.57 -9.67
N ARG A 148 -6.37 -22.05 -10.52
CA ARG A 148 -6.61 -20.62 -10.73
C ARG A 148 -7.11 -19.89 -9.47
N TRP A 149 -7.61 -20.64 -8.50
CA TRP A 149 -8.01 -20.12 -7.19
C TRP A 149 -6.84 -19.47 -6.44
N ILE A 150 -5.59 -19.86 -6.70
CA ILE A 150 -4.40 -19.26 -6.05
C ILE A 150 -4.34 -17.76 -6.38
N ILE A 151 -4.32 -17.38 -7.66
CA ILE A 151 -4.23 -15.97 -8.01
C ILE A 151 -5.48 -15.18 -7.63
N LYS A 152 -6.65 -15.83 -7.70
CA LYS A 152 -7.89 -15.22 -7.21
C LYS A 152 -7.81 -14.90 -5.72
N ALA A 153 -7.11 -15.70 -4.91
CA ALA A 153 -6.92 -15.46 -3.48
C ALA A 153 -6.04 -14.23 -3.18
N PHE A 154 -5.10 -13.88 -4.08
CA PHE A 154 -4.31 -12.66 -3.93
C PHE A 154 -5.16 -11.39 -4.02
N VAL A 155 -6.32 -11.43 -4.70
CA VAL A 155 -7.19 -10.25 -4.85
C VAL A 155 -7.76 -9.78 -3.50
N PRO A 156 -8.55 -10.59 -2.75
CA PRO A 156 -9.01 -10.18 -1.42
C PRO A 156 -7.84 -9.99 -0.45
N MET A 157 -6.74 -10.75 -0.58
CA MET A 157 -5.58 -10.58 0.29
C MET A 157 -4.92 -9.19 0.10
N GLY A 158 -4.67 -8.76 -1.14
CA GLY A 158 -4.11 -7.45 -1.43
C GLY A 158 -5.03 -6.31 -1.00
N MET A 159 -6.35 -6.47 -1.18
CA MET A 159 -7.35 -5.50 -0.71
C MET A 159 -7.44 -5.45 0.81
N ALA A 160 -7.25 -6.58 1.51
CA ALA A 160 -7.16 -6.60 2.96
C ALA A 160 -5.91 -5.83 3.46
N PHE A 161 -4.77 -5.97 2.78
CA PHE A 161 -3.59 -5.16 3.09
C PHE A 161 -3.81 -3.67 2.82
N LEU A 162 -4.52 -3.32 1.74
CA LEU A 162 -4.90 -1.93 1.48
C LEU A 162 -5.90 -1.39 2.53
N TRP A 163 -6.82 -2.22 3.01
CA TRP A 163 -7.76 -1.85 4.09
C TRP A 163 -7.00 -1.57 5.40
N LEU A 164 -6.05 -2.42 5.78
CA LEU A 164 -5.17 -2.19 6.94
C LEU A 164 -4.29 -0.94 6.76
N ALA A 165 -3.83 -0.69 5.53
CA ALA A 165 -3.08 0.52 5.20
C ALA A 165 -3.96 1.77 5.38
N GLY A 166 -5.21 1.72 4.92
CA GLY A 166 -6.25 2.73 5.16
C GLY A 166 -6.40 3.03 6.65
N ILE A 167 -6.59 2.01 7.49
CA ILE A 167 -6.68 2.20 8.94
C ILE A 167 -5.44 2.88 9.51
N SER A 168 -4.24 2.43 9.12
CA SER A 168 -3.00 3.02 9.59
C SER A 168 -2.88 4.52 9.25
N VAL A 169 -3.26 4.92 8.03
CA VAL A 169 -3.30 6.31 7.56
C VAL A 169 -4.39 7.12 8.27
N LEU A 170 -5.57 6.52 8.50
CA LEU A 170 -6.66 7.15 9.24
C LEU A 170 -6.26 7.49 10.67
N LEU A 171 -5.63 6.54 11.38
CA LEU A 171 -5.26 6.71 12.78
C LEU A 171 -4.21 7.82 12.98
N ARG A 172 -3.20 7.92 12.11
CA ARG A 172 -2.15 8.96 12.19
C ARG A 172 -2.71 10.34 11.85
N ASN A 173 -3.62 10.44 10.88
CA ASN A 173 -4.28 11.70 10.53
C ASN A 173 -5.27 12.16 11.62
N LEU A 174 -6.01 11.24 12.24
CA LEU A 174 -6.84 11.57 13.40
C LEU A 174 -6.00 12.05 14.58
N ALA A 175 -4.87 11.40 14.87
CA ALA A 175 -3.94 11.84 15.91
C ALA A 175 -3.41 13.26 15.63
N TYR A 176 -3.08 13.57 14.37
CA TYR A 176 -2.69 14.91 13.94
C TYR A 176 -3.80 15.96 14.20
N LEU A 177 -5.04 15.68 13.79
CA LEU A 177 -6.17 16.60 14.00
C LEU A 177 -6.49 16.81 15.49
N ILE A 178 -6.37 15.76 16.31
CA ILE A 178 -6.50 15.87 17.78
C ILE A 178 -5.37 16.73 18.35
N GLY A 179 -4.14 16.56 17.87
CA GLY A 179 -2.98 17.38 18.26
C GLY A 179 -3.20 18.86 17.97
N LEU A 180 -3.73 19.19 16.79
CA LEU A 180 -4.11 20.56 16.42
C LEU A 180 -5.19 21.14 17.33
N ASN A 181 -6.22 20.36 17.69
CA ASN A 181 -7.29 20.86 18.55
C ASN A 181 -6.82 21.13 20.00
N LYS A 182 -5.84 20.36 20.47
CA LYS A 182 -5.25 20.51 21.82
C LYS A 182 -4.04 21.43 21.88
N ASN A 183 -3.62 22.02 20.74
CA ASN A 183 -2.39 22.79 20.60
C ASN A 183 -1.15 22.09 21.20
N ASN A 184 -1.06 20.76 21.04
CA ASN A 184 0.07 19.98 21.56
C ASN A 184 1.10 19.75 20.44
N GLU A 185 2.18 20.54 20.46
CA GLU A 185 3.22 20.54 19.44
C GLU A 185 3.91 19.18 19.28
N LEU A 186 4.13 18.45 20.37
CA LEU A 186 4.78 17.13 20.34
C LEU A 186 3.93 16.11 19.55
N ILE A 187 2.61 16.08 19.77
CA ILE A 187 1.70 15.20 19.02
C ILE A 187 1.68 15.57 17.54
N ILE A 188 1.67 16.88 17.24
CA ILE A 188 1.63 17.40 15.87
C ILE A 188 2.89 16.98 15.12
N GLU A 189 4.07 17.18 15.72
CA GLU A 189 5.36 16.86 15.11
C GLU A 189 5.53 15.34 14.93
N THR A 190 5.23 14.54 15.95
CA THR A 190 5.27 13.07 15.84
C THR A 190 4.31 12.58 14.77
N SER A 191 3.08 13.10 14.71
CA SER A 191 2.11 12.69 13.69
C SER A 191 2.56 13.11 12.29
N LYS A 192 3.07 14.34 12.12
CA LYS A 192 3.60 14.84 10.83
C LYS A 192 4.78 14.00 10.36
N SER A 193 5.69 13.59 11.26
CA SER A 193 6.83 12.71 10.95
C SER A 193 6.40 11.33 10.42
N MET A 194 5.22 10.88 10.80
CA MET A 194 4.64 9.61 10.35
C MET A 194 3.74 9.77 9.13
N CYS A 195 3.32 10.98 8.75
CA CYS A 195 2.43 11.20 7.61
C CYS A 195 3.23 11.73 6.41
N PRO A 196 3.80 10.87 5.55
CA PRO A 196 4.49 11.32 4.34
C PRO A 196 3.61 12.22 3.46
N GLU A 197 2.29 12.04 3.47
CA GLU A 197 1.31 12.85 2.75
C GLU A 197 1.10 14.27 3.31
N LEU A 198 1.62 14.55 4.51
CA LEU A 198 1.60 15.86 5.18
C LEU A 198 2.96 16.57 5.14
N SER A 199 4.04 15.85 4.78
CA SER A 199 5.30 16.48 4.37
C SER A 199 5.02 17.15 3.03
N SER A 200 4.91 18.47 3.01
CA SER A 200 4.68 19.14 1.74
C SER A 200 5.98 19.01 0.92
N ALA A 201 5.88 18.63 -0.36
CA ALA A 201 7.02 18.72 -1.27
C ALA A 201 7.57 20.16 -1.31
N ALA A 202 6.73 21.16 -1.04
CA ALA A 202 7.13 22.55 -0.85
C ALA A 202 7.95 22.80 0.43
N ASP A 203 7.68 22.13 1.56
CA ASP A 203 8.41 22.26 2.83
C ASP A 203 9.79 21.59 2.69
N GLU A 204 9.87 20.49 1.94
CA GLU A 204 11.12 19.81 1.58
C GLU A 204 11.94 20.62 0.57
N LEU A 205 11.33 21.13 -0.51
CA LEU A 205 12.00 22.01 -1.48
C LEU A 205 12.43 23.35 -0.86
N VAL A 206 11.62 23.95 0.02
CA VAL A 206 11.98 25.17 0.76
C VAL A 206 13.09 24.86 1.77
N LYS A 207 13.08 23.69 2.43
CA LYS A 207 14.23 23.27 3.24
C LYS A 207 15.47 23.08 2.39
N GLU A 208 15.41 22.36 1.27
CA GLU A 208 16.53 22.12 0.37
C GLU A 208 17.10 23.43 -0.19
N ALA A 209 16.24 24.34 -0.68
CA ALA A 209 16.63 25.66 -1.14
C ALA A 209 17.30 26.51 -0.04
N ASN A 210 16.73 26.52 1.17
CA ASN A 210 17.35 27.21 2.32
C ASN A 210 18.66 26.55 2.80
N THR A 211 18.85 25.25 2.53
CA THR A 211 20.08 24.53 2.89
C THR A 211 21.18 24.79 1.85
N GLU A 212 20.81 24.96 0.58
CA GLU A 212 21.71 25.37 -0.51
C GLU A 212 22.15 26.84 -0.39
N GLU A 213 21.28 27.76 0.05
CA GLU A 213 21.65 29.16 0.32
C GLU A 213 22.58 29.34 1.54
N SER A 214 22.67 28.32 2.41
CA SER A 214 23.50 28.35 3.63
C SER A 214 24.90 27.75 3.47
N LYS A 215 25.25 27.26 2.27
CA LYS A 215 26.57 26.72 1.90
C LYS A 215 27.34 27.68 1.01
#